data_AF-A0A3M1JSH4-F1
#
_entry.id   AF-A0A3M1JSH4-F1
#
_cell.length_a   1.000
_cell.length_b   1.000
_cell.length_c   1.000
_cell.angle_alpha   90.00
_cell.angle_beta   90.00
_cell.angle_gamma   90.00
#
_symmetry.space_group_name_H-M   'P 1'
#
loop_
_entity.id
_entity.type
_entity.pdbx_description
1 polymer ?
#
loop_
_entity_poly.entity_id
_entity_poly.type
_entity_poly.pdbx_seq_one_letter_code
_entity_poly.pdbx_strand_id
1 'polypeptide(L)' 'MIPRDILQKVRRIEIRTKGLVNDLFGGEYHSVFKGQGMTFAEVRDYQPGDDIRLIDWNVTARYGSPYVKI' A
#
# COMPACT_ATOMS: atom_id res chain seq x y z
N MET A 1 -17.80 41.39 16.65
CA MET A 1 -17.68 40.60 15.40
C MET A 1 -16.21 40.41 15.10
N ILE A 2 -15.76 39.19 14.82
CA ILE A 2 -14.36 38.94 14.45
C ILE A 2 -14.13 39.50 13.03
N PRO A 3 -13.13 40.37 12.79
CA PRO A 3 -12.85 40.95 11.49
C PRO A 3 -12.54 39.88 10.43
N ARG A 4 -13.06 40.05 9.20
CA ARG A 4 -12.89 39.09 8.09
C ARG A 4 -11.41 38.85 7.72
N ASP A 5 -10.55 39.83 7.94
CA ASP A 5 -9.11 39.72 7.68
C ASP A 5 -8.43 38.75 8.64
N ILE A 6 -8.89 38.68 9.88
CA ILE A 6 -8.41 37.72 10.88
C ILE A 6 -8.82 36.30 10.45
N LEU A 7 -10.07 36.12 10.00
CA LEU A 7 -10.57 34.82 9.51
C LEU A 7 -9.79 34.31 8.28
N GLN A 8 -9.46 35.18 7.32
CA GLN A 8 -8.64 34.79 6.17
C GLN A 8 -7.21 34.40 6.55
N LYS A 9 -6.58 35.12 7.50
CA LYS A 9 -5.24 34.80 7.98
C LYS A 9 -5.22 33.47 8.74
N VAL A 10 -6.21 33.22 9.60
CA VAL A 10 -6.36 31.95 10.32
C VAL A 10 -6.53 30.78 9.36
N ARG A 11 -7.39 30.90 8.36
CA ARG A 11 -7.61 29.83 7.35
C ARG A 11 -6.36 29.53 6.54
N ARG A 12 -5.54 30.54 6.24
CA ARG A 12 -4.25 30.36 5.54
C ARG A 12 -3.22 29.64 6.42
N ILE A 13 -3.22 29.90 7.72
CA ILE A 13 -2.38 29.19 8.70
C ILE A 13 -2.84 27.73 8.78
N GLU A 14 -4.13 27.43 8.93
CA GLU A 14 -4.65 26.06 8.96
C GLU A 14 -4.24 25.22 7.75
N ILE A 15 -4.29 25.78 6.54
CA ILE A 15 -3.95 25.04 5.31
C ILE A 15 -2.46 24.69 5.27
N ARG A 16 -1.58 25.63 5.66
CA ARG A 16 -0.12 25.38 5.71
C ARG A 16 0.24 24.40 6.81
N THR A 17 -0.39 24.50 7.98
CA THR A 17 -0.15 23.58 9.08
C THR A 17 -0.68 22.18 8.77
N LYS A 18 -1.81 22.03 8.06
CA LYS A 18 -2.28 20.71 7.60
C LYS A 18 -1.31 20.04 6.62
N GLY A 19 -0.73 20.80 5.69
CA GLY A 19 0.29 20.27 4.77
C GLY A 19 1.56 19.83 5.52
N LEU A 20 2.10 20.70 6.38
CA LEU A 20 3.28 20.40 7.19
C LEU A 20 3.06 19.27 8.20
N VAL A 21 1.89 19.18 8.83
CA VAL A 21 1.56 18.06 9.72
C VAL A 21 1.39 16.77 8.91
N ASN A 22 0.76 16.80 7.74
CA ASN A 22 0.73 15.62 6.88
C ASN A 22 2.12 15.21 6.36
N ASP A 23 3.06 16.14 6.18
CA ASP A 23 4.43 15.82 5.76
C ASP A 23 5.32 15.39 6.93
N LEU A 24 5.17 15.98 8.13
CA LEU A 24 5.86 15.57 9.36
C LEU A 24 5.37 14.21 9.90
N PHE A 25 4.10 13.89 9.68
CA PHE A 25 3.53 12.57 9.96
C PHE A 25 3.51 11.65 8.71
N GLY A 26 3.96 12.16 7.56
CA GLY A 26 4.02 11.48 6.25
C GLY A 26 5.24 10.57 6.09
N GLY A 27 5.65 9.94 7.18
CA GLY A 27 6.81 9.05 7.25
C GLY A 27 6.90 8.25 8.55
N GLU A 28 6.19 8.69 9.59
CA GLU A 28 6.14 8.06 10.92
C GLU A 28 4.87 7.21 11.12
N TYR A 29 4.12 6.89 10.05
CA TYR A 29 3.21 5.75 10.11
C TYR A 29 4.03 4.46 10.01
N HIS A 30 4.68 4.11 11.11
CA HIS A 30 5.00 2.71 11.41
C HIS A 30 3.66 1.99 11.59
N SER A 31 3.10 1.57 10.46
CA SER A 31 2.02 0.63 10.42
C SER A 31 2.41 -0.57 11.29
N VAL A 32 1.63 -0.85 12.34
CA VAL A 32 1.68 -2.15 13.05
C VAL A 32 1.48 -3.33 12.09
N PHE A 33 0.96 -3.06 10.90
CA PHE A 33 1.04 -3.93 9.74
C PHE A 33 2.39 -3.76 9.05
N LYS A 34 3.28 -4.75 9.23
CA LYS A 34 4.46 -4.91 8.39
C LYS A 34 4.00 -5.11 6.95
N GLY A 35 4.05 -4.08 6.12
CA GLY A 35 4.00 -4.30 4.67
C GLY A 35 5.15 -5.23 4.31
N GLN A 36 4.84 -6.44 3.84
CA GLN A 36 5.82 -7.31 3.21
C GLN A 36 6.26 -6.67 1.87
N GLY A 37 7.08 -5.64 1.95
CA GLY A 37 7.85 -5.12 0.82
C GLY A 37 9.08 -5.99 0.53
N MET A 38 9.21 -7.16 1.17
CA MET A 38 10.06 -8.25 0.72
C MET A 38 9.19 -9.21 -0.09
N THR A 39 9.23 -9.07 -1.42
CA THR A 39 8.93 -10.13 -2.42
C THR A 39 7.72 -11.02 -2.11
N PHE A 40 6.51 -10.51 -2.32
CA PHE A 40 5.33 -11.37 -2.38
C PHE A 40 5.25 -12.05 -3.77
N ALA A 41 5.98 -13.16 -3.91
CA ALA A 41 5.75 -14.15 -4.95
C ALA A 41 5.72 -15.53 -4.27
N GLU A 42 4.71 -15.77 -3.44
CA GLU A 42 4.40 -17.07 -2.84
C GLU A 42 3.85 -18.03 -3.92
N VAL A 43 4.56 -18.15 -5.04
CA VAL A 43 4.21 -19.08 -6.12
C VAL A 43 5.38 -20.02 -6.35
N ARG A 44 5.06 -21.31 -6.45
CA ARG A 44 6.01 -22.39 -6.69
C ARG A 44 5.62 -23.11 -7.98
N ASP A 45 6.59 -23.68 -8.70
CA ASP A 45 6.30 -24.60 -9.79
C ASP A 45 5.41 -25.75 -9.31
N TYR A 46 4.34 -26.02 -10.05
CA TYR A 46 3.44 -27.15 -9.79
C TYR A 46 4.23 -28.45 -9.73
N GLN A 47 3.99 -29.24 -8.70
CA GLN A 47 4.48 -30.60 -8.58
C GLN A 47 3.32 -31.59 -8.59
N PRO A 48 3.51 -32.79 -9.17
CA PRO A 48 2.51 -33.85 -9.10
C PRO A 48 2.13 -34.14 -7.63
N GLY A 49 0.86 -33.92 -7.28
CA GLY A 49 0.36 -34.03 -5.91
C GLY A 49 -0.23 -32.72 -5.37
N ASP A 50 0.09 -31.59 -6.00
CA ASP A 50 -0.53 -30.31 -5.68
C ASP A 50 -1.99 -30.27 -6.15
N ASP A 51 -2.86 -29.61 -5.37
CA ASP A 51 -4.25 -29.38 -5.79
C ASP A 51 -4.27 -28.40 -6.98
N ILE A 52 -4.82 -28.85 -8.10
CA ILE A 52 -4.97 -28.10 -9.35
C ILE A 52 -5.75 -26.79 -9.13
N ARG A 53 -6.62 -26.72 -8.10
CA ARG A 53 -7.36 -25.49 -7.75
C ARG A 53 -6.47 -24.37 -7.25
N LEU A 54 -5.27 -24.70 -6.77
CA LEU A 54 -4.28 -23.74 -6.28
C LEU A 54 -3.40 -23.19 -7.41
N ILE A 55 -3.60 -23.63 -8.66
CA ILE A 55 -2.84 -23.13 -9.81
C ILE A 55 -3.17 -21.64 -10.02
N ASP A 56 -2.13 -20.83 -10.04
CA ASP A 56 -2.20 -19.45 -10.48
C ASP A 56 -2.06 -19.41 -12.01
N TRP A 57 -3.19 -19.26 -12.70
CA TRP A 57 -3.23 -19.19 -14.15
C TRP A 57 -2.57 -17.92 -14.72
N ASN A 58 -2.51 -16.82 -13.97
CA ASN A 58 -1.86 -15.59 -14.43
C ASN A 58 -0.34 -15.74 -14.46
N VAL A 59 0.24 -16.37 -13.44
CA VAL A 59 1.67 -16.66 -13.39
C VAL A 59 2.01 -17.76 -14.40
N THR A 60 1.19 -18.81 -14.46
CA THR A 60 1.33 -19.89 -15.44
C THR A 60 1.36 -19.38 -16.88
N ALA A 61 0.48 -18.43 -17.23
CA ALA A 61 0.44 -17.84 -18.56
C ALA A 61 1.68 -16.99 -18.90
N ARG A 62 2.35 -16.38 -17.91
CA ARG A 62 3.56 -15.58 -18.13
C ARG A 62 4.81 -16.43 -18.31
N TYR A 63 4.92 -17.52 -17.56
CA TYR A 63 6.12 -18.37 -17.54
C TYR A 63 5.99 -19.62 -18.41
N GLY A 64 4.79 -19.95 -18.90
CA GLY A 64 4.54 -21.10 -19.76
C GLY A 64 4.60 -22.46 -19.05
N SER A 65 4.74 -22.47 -17.73
CA SER A 65 4.74 -23.67 -16.87
C SER A 65 3.75 -23.48 -15.72
N PRO A 66 3.06 -24.53 -15.23
CA PRO A 66 2.07 -24.35 -14.17
C PRO A 66 2.71 -23.95 -12.84
N TYR A 67 2.18 -22.91 -12.21
CA TYR A 67 2.58 -22.45 -10.87
C TYR A 67 1.41 -22.58 -9.89
N VAL A 68 1.70 -22.97 -8.66
CA VAL A 68 0.73 -23.04 -7.55
C VAL A 68 1.01 -21.94 -6.54
N LYS A 69 -0.06 -21.39 -5.95
CA LYS A 69 0.02 -20.47 -4.82
C LYS A 69 0.30 -21.25 -3.53
N ILE A 70 1.31 -20.81 -2.78
CA ILE A 70 1.68 -21.34 -1.45
C ILE A 70 0.82 -20.66 -0.37
#